data_AF-A0A2D5W9S3-F1
#
_entry.id   AF-A0A2D5W9S3-F1
#
_cell.length_a   1.000
_cell.length_b   1.000
_cell.length_c   1.000
_cell.angle_alpha   90.00
_cell.angle_beta   90.00
_cell.angle_gamma   90.00
#
_symmetry.space_group_name_H-M   'P 1'
#
loop_
_entity.id
_entity.type
_entity.pdbx_description
1 polymer ?
#
loop_
_entity_poly.entity_id
_entity_poly.type
_entity_poly.pdbx_seq_one_letter_code
_entity_poly.pdbx_strand_id
1 'polypeptide(L)'
;MPALLHRLANTTQILTGLNSLAALGLGPEMWVERADDVDAASEQAHELGYLLAVVGSGAGADLLGERRAPQGLRWTVGLLREGLRRRSLDLGPDPAPWPELCPAAPAGWRLPWAVAELIWLASVDSVASVDGAAGNELIWSLETGADGHLLCVTPLAPAAASVPDDSWRRSLVERLPGATLECLAHSWRLHIPFDWLTVPAAAATGDETTTGGV
;
A
#
# COMPACT_ATOMS: atom_id res chain seq x y z
N MET A 1 -10.09 -5.62 6.23
CA MET A 1 -11.43 -5.07 6.50
C MET A 1 -11.55 -4.34 7.84
N PRO A 2 -11.22 -4.92 9.01
CA PRO A 2 -11.39 -4.20 10.29
C PRO A 2 -10.64 -2.86 10.39
N ALA A 3 -9.43 -2.79 9.81
CA ALA A 3 -8.65 -1.55 9.68
C ALA A 3 -9.39 -0.44 8.95
N LEU A 4 -9.92 -0.78 7.78
CA LEU A 4 -10.61 0.16 6.90
C LEU A 4 -11.90 0.67 7.55
N LEU A 5 -12.66 -0.23 8.18
CA LEU A 5 -13.87 0.15 8.91
C LEU A 5 -13.57 1.04 10.11
N HIS A 6 -12.47 0.79 10.81
CA HIS A 6 -12.04 1.65 11.91
C HIS A 6 -11.69 3.06 11.43
N ARG A 7 -10.90 3.19 10.35
CA ARG A 7 -10.61 4.51 9.76
C ARG A 7 -11.87 5.22 9.28
N LEU A 8 -12.76 4.49 8.60
CA LEU A 8 -14.04 5.04 8.11
C LEU A 8 -14.91 5.57 9.26
N ALA A 9 -14.99 4.83 10.37
CA ALA A 9 -15.72 5.27 11.55
C ALA A 9 -15.12 6.56 12.13
N ASN A 10 -13.79 6.63 12.26
CA ASN A 10 -13.10 7.81 12.79
C ASN A 10 -13.31 9.04 11.88
N THR A 11 -13.14 8.92 10.57
CA THR A 11 -13.37 10.03 9.63
C THR A 11 -14.84 10.45 9.59
N THR A 12 -15.78 9.51 9.69
CA THR A 12 -17.22 9.83 9.78
C THR A 12 -17.54 10.63 11.05
N GLN A 13 -16.91 10.31 12.18
CA GLN A 13 -17.07 11.08 13.43
C GLN A 13 -16.57 12.52 13.28
N ILE A 14 -15.40 12.72 12.65
CA ILE A 14 -14.85 14.06 12.38
C ILE A 14 -15.82 14.86 11.51
N LEU A 15 -16.28 14.29 10.39
CA LEU A 15 -17.22 14.94 9.48
C LEU A 15 -18.56 15.26 10.16
N THR A 16 -19.04 14.37 11.03
CA THR A 16 -20.26 14.61 11.82
C THR A 16 -20.08 15.76 12.81
N GLY A 17 -18.90 15.86 13.43
CA GLY A 17 -18.54 16.97 14.31
C GLY A 17 -18.51 18.30 13.56
N LEU A 18 -17.83 18.35 12.41
CA LEU A 18 -17.78 19.53 11.54
C LEU A 18 -19.18 19.95 11.06
N ASN A 19 -20.01 18.99 10.65
CA ASN A 19 -21.40 19.26 10.25
C ASN A 19 -22.25 19.79 11.41
N SER A 20 -22.04 19.29 12.63
CA SER A 20 -22.74 19.79 13.82
C SER A 20 -22.35 21.24 14.13
N LEU A 21 -21.05 21.59 14.00
CA LEU A 21 -20.56 22.96 14.14
C LEU A 21 -21.15 23.89 13.06
N ALA A 22 -21.28 23.40 11.84
CA ALA A 22 -21.95 24.12 10.75
C ALA A 22 -23.41 24.42 11.07
N ALA A 23 -24.13 23.41 11.57
CA ALA A 23 -25.56 23.52 11.90
C ALA A 23 -25.84 24.48 13.06
N LEU A 24 -24.88 24.70 13.95
CA LEU A 24 -24.97 25.68 15.04
C LEU A 24 -24.89 27.14 14.56
N GLY A 25 -24.65 27.38 13.26
CA GLY A 25 -24.64 28.73 12.68
C GLY A 25 -23.48 29.60 13.17
N LEU A 26 -22.38 28.97 13.60
CA LEU A 26 -21.17 29.68 13.98
C LEU A 26 -20.61 30.45 12.77
N GLY A 27 -20.17 31.69 13.01
CA GLY A 27 -19.75 32.61 11.97
C GLY A 27 -18.53 32.14 11.17
N PRO A 28 -18.20 32.83 10.06
CA PRO A 28 -17.12 32.46 9.14
C PRO A 28 -15.73 32.35 9.79
N GLU A 29 -15.49 33.03 10.91
CA GLU A 29 -14.24 32.99 11.69
C GLU A 29 -13.90 31.57 12.17
N MET A 30 -14.91 30.77 12.55
CA MET A 30 -14.72 29.39 12.99
C MET A 30 -14.17 28.50 11.87
N TRP A 31 -14.60 28.71 10.63
CA TRP A 31 -14.12 27.94 9.49
C TRP A 31 -12.68 28.29 9.11
N VAL A 32 -12.26 29.53 9.35
CA VAL A 32 -10.86 29.93 9.16
C VAL A 32 -9.97 29.25 10.21
N GLU A 33 -10.40 29.20 11.47
CA GLU A 33 -9.68 28.50 12.54
C GLU A 33 -9.62 26.97 12.33
N ARG A 34 -10.56 26.42 11.55
CA ARG A 34 -10.72 24.97 11.32
C ARG A 34 -10.39 24.54 9.89
N ALA A 35 -9.81 25.41 9.08
CA ALA A 35 -9.50 25.11 7.68
C ALA A 35 -8.62 23.85 7.57
N ASP A 36 -7.58 23.75 8.41
CA ASP A 36 -6.69 22.59 8.44
C ASP A 36 -7.42 21.29 8.81
N ASP A 37 -8.38 21.33 9.74
CA ASP A 37 -9.18 20.17 10.12
C ASP A 37 -10.09 19.70 8.97
N VAL A 38 -10.66 20.65 8.22
CA VAL A 38 -11.50 20.37 7.04
C VAL A 38 -10.67 19.78 5.91
N ASP A 39 -9.51 20.36 5.63
CA ASP A 39 -8.60 19.89 4.59
C ASP A 39 -8.09 18.47 4.91
N ALA A 40 -7.69 18.23 6.16
CA ALA A 40 -7.29 16.91 6.62
C ALA A 40 -8.43 15.88 6.52
N ALA A 41 -9.66 16.25 6.89
CA ALA A 41 -10.82 15.37 6.78
C ALA A 41 -11.17 15.07 5.31
N SER A 42 -11.02 16.06 4.41
CA SER A 42 -11.23 15.91 2.97
C SER A 42 -10.21 14.96 2.35
N GLU A 43 -8.93 15.11 2.69
CA GLU A 43 -7.87 14.22 2.22
C GLU A 43 -8.07 12.79 2.73
N GLN A 44 -8.42 12.61 4.01
CA GLN A 44 -8.74 11.30 4.57
C GLN A 44 -9.95 10.66 3.89
N ALA A 45 -11.01 11.43 3.62
CA ALA A 45 -12.18 10.92 2.92
C ALA A 45 -11.82 10.48 1.48
N HIS A 46 -10.95 11.24 0.80
CA HIS A 46 -10.44 10.88 -0.52
C HIS A 46 -9.64 9.57 -0.51
N GLU A 47 -8.72 9.43 0.45
CA GLU A 47 -7.93 8.21 0.69
C GLU A 47 -8.85 7.02 0.96
N LEU A 48 -9.80 7.16 1.88
CA LEU A 48 -10.71 6.07 2.26
C LEU A 48 -11.60 5.63 1.12
N GLY A 49 -12.13 6.59 0.34
CA GLY A 49 -12.90 6.28 -0.86
C GLY A 49 -12.07 5.50 -1.90
N TYR A 50 -10.79 5.85 -2.04
CA TYR A 50 -9.87 5.09 -2.89
C TYR A 50 -9.63 3.67 -2.34
N LEU A 51 -9.27 3.53 -1.06
CA LEU A 51 -8.99 2.24 -0.42
C LEU A 51 -10.19 1.29 -0.46
N LEU A 52 -11.40 1.80 -0.22
CA LEU A 52 -12.64 1.03 -0.36
C LEU A 52 -12.82 0.51 -1.79
N ALA A 53 -12.56 1.35 -2.79
CA ALA A 53 -12.67 0.95 -4.18
C ALA A 53 -11.58 -0.04 -4.60
N VAL A 54 -10.35 0.06 -4.07
CA VAL A 54 -9.30 -0.95 -4.28
C VAL A 54 -9.71 -2.30 -3.70
N VAL A 55 -10.16 -2.33 -2.43
CA VAL A 55 -10.59 -3.56 -1.78
C VAL A 55 -11.82 -4.16 -2.46
N GLY A 56 -12.80 -3.33 -2.84
CA GLY A 56 -13.98 -3.77 -3.58
C GLY A 56 -13.62 -4.37 -4.93
N SER A 57 -12.72 -3.74 -5.68
CA SER A 57 -12.24 -4.23 -6.99
C SER A 57 -11.47 -5.55 -6.85
N GLY A 58 -10.63 -5.67 -5.81
CA GLY A 58 -9.98 -6.92 -5.46
C GLY A 58 -10.95 -8.05 -5.09
N ALA A 59 -12.12 -7.71 -4.55
CA ALA A 59 -13.20 -8.64 -4.24
C ALA A 59 -14.16 -8.91 -5.43
N GLY A 60 -13.90 -8.33 -6.60
CA GLY A 60 -14.67 -8.54 -7.84
C GLY A 60 -15.74 -7.48 -8.12
N ALA A 61 -15.88 -6.44 -7.30
CA ALA A 61 -16.75 -5.30 -7.58
C ALA A 61 -15.93 -4.20 -8.26
N ASP A 62 -16.12 -3.94 -9.55
CA ASP A 62 -15.43 -2.86 -10.26
C ASP A 62 -15.95 -1.48 -9.80
N LEU A 63 -15.45 -1.02 -8.65
CA LEU A 63 -15.86 0.21 -7.98
C LEU A 63 -14.93 1.39 -8.31
N LEU A 64 -13.71 1.11 -8.77
CA LEU A 64 -12.73 2.15 -9.06
C LEU A 64 -12.81 2.62 -10.51
N GLY A 65 -13.24 1.76 -11.45
CA GLY A 65 -13.23 2.07 -12.88
C GLY A 65 -11.84 2.51 -13.33
N GLU A 66 -11.75 3.69 -13.96
CA GLU A 66 -10.49 4.28 -14.44
C GLU A 66 -9.78 5.18 -13.41
N ARG A 67 -10.38 5.41 -12.23
CA ARG A 67 -9.79 6.30 -11.22
C ARG A 67 -8.42 5.76 -10.79
N ARG A 68 -7.45 6.67 -10.72
CA ARG A 68 -6.08 6.41 -10.24
C ARG A 68 -5.74 7.46 -9.20
N ALA A 69 -4.93 7.08 -8.22
CA ALA A 69 -4.36 8.00 -7.25
C ALA A 69 -2.84 7.78 -7.24
N PRO A 70 -2.00 8.81 -7.47
CA PRO A 70 -0.55 8.65 -7.47
C PRO A 70 -0.04 7.98 -6.18
N GLN A 71 -0.62 8.32 -5.03
CA GLN A 71 -0.27 7.79 -3.71
C GLN A 71 -0.95 6.44 -3.39
N GLY A 72 -1.69 5.86 -4.34
CA GLY A 72 -2.54 4.69 -4.11
C GLY A 72 -1.78 3.47 -3.58
N LEU A 73 -0.53 3.27 -4.01
CA LEU A 73 0.33 2.20 -3.50
C LEU A 73 0.67 2.43 -2.01
N ARG A 74 1.15 3.63 -1.66
CA ARG A 74 1.47 4.03 -0.28
C ARG A 74 0.26 3.87 0.63
N TRP A 75 -0.90 4.37 0.24
CA TRP A 75 -2.12 4.25 1.05
C TRP A 75 -2.50 2.79 1.28
N THR A 76 -2.42 1.96 0.24
CA THR A 76 -2.80 0.53 0.33
C THR A 76 -1.84 -0.24 1.25
N VAL A 77 -0.53 -0.01 1.13
CA VAL A 77 0.47 -0.62 2.04
C VAL A 77 0.28 -0.12 3.47
N GLY A 78 -0.02 1.17 3.66
CA GLY A 78 -0.34 1.73 4.99
C GLY A 78 -1.56 1.06 5.64
N LEU A 79 -2.61 0.76 4.87
CA LEU A 79 -3.77 0.00 5.36
C LEU A 79 -3.38 -1.44 5.72
N LEU A 80 -2.57 -2.09 4.88
CA LEU A 80 -2.09 -3.45 5.13
C LEU A 80 -1.26 -3.53 6.42
N ARG A 81 -0.33 -2.59 6.63
CA ARG A 81 0.48 -2.47 7.85
C ARG A 81 -0.41 -2.38 9.10
N GLU A 82 -1.49 -1.60 9.06
CA GLU A 82 -2.45 -1.51 10.16
C GLU A 82 -3.22 -2.83 10.38
N GLY A 83 -3.47 -3.59 9.32
CA GLY A 83 -4.02 -4.94 9.39
C GLY A 83 -3.06 -5.95 10.02
N LEU A 84 -1.78 -5.91 9.63
CA LEU A 84 -0.72 -6.78 10.16
C LEU A 84 -0.45 -6.51 11.64
N ARG A 85 -0.42 -5.25 12.07
CA ARG A 85 -0.24 -4.88 13.49
C ARG A 85 -1.31 -5.46 14.40
N ARG A 86 -2.55 -5.58 13.93
CA ARG A 86 -3.63 -6.26 14.68
C ARG A 86 -3.41 -7.77 14.85
N ARG A 87 -2.50 -8.36 14.05
CA ARG A 87 -2.05 -9.75 14.15
C ARG A 87 -0.70 -9.87 14.86
N SER A 88 -0.24 -8.81 15.53
CA SER A 88 1.09 -8.74 16.16
C SER A 88 2.26 -8.94 15.19
N LEU A 89 2.04 -8.65 13.90
CA LEU A 89 3.06 -8.62 12.86
C LEU A 89 3.40 -7.17 12.53
N ASP A 90 4.66 -6.89 12.21
CA ASP A 90 5.05 -5.63 11.60
C ASP A 90 5.53 -5.86 10.17
N LEU A 91 5.37 -4.83 9.37
CA LEU A 91 5.96 -4.78 8.04
C LEU A 91 7.31 -4.07 8.18
N GLY A 92 8.34 -4.51 7.47
CA GLY A 92 9.63 -3.82 7.45
C GLY A 92 9.53 -2.34 7.02
N PRO A 93 10.63 -1.60 6.99
CA PRO A 93 10.63 -0.17 6.68
C PRO A 93 9.95 0.14 5.34
N ASP A 94 9.35 1.33 5.25
CA ASP A 94 8.78 1.80 3.99
C ASP A 94 9.89 2.11 2.98
N PRO A 95 9.67 1.88 1.67
CA PRO A 95 10.56 2.40 0.64
C PRO A 95 10.57 3.92 0.70
N ALA A 96 11.76 4.50 0.74
CA ALA A 96 11.97 5.93 0.71
C ALA A 96 12.94 6.25 -0.44
N PRO A 97 12.50 7.00 -1.46
CA PRO A 97 11.16 7.57 -1.67
C PRO A 97 10.07 6.55 -1.99
N TRP A 98 8.82 6.92 -1.68
CA TRP A 98 7.65 6.20 -2.19
C TRP A 98 7.46 6.48 -3.69
N PRO A 99 7.38 5.45 -4.54
CA PRO A 99 6.99 5.64 -5.92
C PRO A 99 5.50 5.96 -6.05
N GLU A 100 5.16 6.72 -7.09
CA GLU A 100 3.80 7.11 -7.43
C GLU A 100 3.28 6.34 -8.65
N LEU A 101 1.99 5.99 -8.64
CA LEU A 101 1.33 5.32 -9.77
C LEU A 101 1.26 6.24 -10.99
N CYS A 102 1.77 5.76 -12.12
CA CYS A 102 1.68 6.45 -13.41
C CYS A 102 0.39 6.09 -14.18
N PRO A 103 -0.04 6.93 -15.14
CA PRO A 103 -1.20 6.64 -15.98
C PRO A 103 -1.07 5.37 -16.83
N ALA A 104 0.16 4.99 -17.19
CA ALA A 104 0.46 3.77 -17.95
C ALA A 104 0.31 2.48 -17.12
N ALA A 105 0.23 2.58 -15.80
CA ALA A 105 -0.13 1.44 -14.97
C ALA A 105 -1.52 0.90 -15.39
N PRO A 106 -1.74 -0.43 -15.28
CA PRO A 106 -3.05 -1.03 -15.46
C PRO A 106 -4.05 -0.40 -14.47
N ALA A 107 -5.35 -0.68 -14.65
CA ALA A 107 -6.44 -0.05 -13.88
C ALA A 107 -6.04 0.23 -12.42
N GLY A 108 -6.32 1.43 -11.91
CA GLY A 108 -5.61 2.03 -10.78
C GLY A 108 -5.55 1.21 -9.49
N TRP A 109 -6.44 0.23 -9.33
CA TRP A 109 -6.47 -0.68 -8.19
C TRP A 109 -5.54 -1.89 -8.32
N ARG A 110 -5.21 -2.32 -9.54
CA ARG A 110 -4.62 -3.65 -9.79
C ARG A 110 -3.24 -3.80 -9.18
N LEU A 111 -2.34 -2.84 -9.42
CA LEU A 111 -1.00 -2.88 -8.86
C LEU A 111 -1.03 -2.75 -7.32
N PRO A 112 -1.69 -1.74 -6.71
CA PRO A 112 -1.80 -1.66 -5.26
C PRO A 112 -2.39 -2.91 -4.60
N TRP A 113 -3.44 -3.49 -5.21
CA TRP A 113 -4.04 -4.72 -4.73
C TRP A 113 -3.08 -5.91 -4.81
N ALA A 114 -2.40 -6.11 -5.94
CA ALA A 114 -1.46 -7.21 -6.12
C ALA A 114 -0.27 -7.12 -5.15
N VAL A 115 0.27 -5.92 -4.91
CA VAL A 115 1.32 -5.71 -3.91
C VAL A 115 0.81 -6.06 -2.51
N ALA A 116 -0.38 -5.57 -2.15
CA ALA A 116 -0.96 -5.85 -0.84
C ALA A 116 -1.26 -7.34 -0.64
N GLU A 117 -1.74 -8.02 -1.68
CA GLU A 117 -2.01 -9.46 -1.69
C GLU A 117 -0.73 -10.28 -1.51
N LEU A 118 0.34 -9.93 -2.24
CA LEU A 118 1.66 -10.56 -2.10
C LEU A 118 2.20 -10.47 -0.67
N ILE A 119 2.20 -9.26 -0.11
CA ILE A 119 2.69 -9.02 1.26
C ILE A 119 1.79 -9.73 2.27
N TRP A 120 0.47 -9.71 2.08
CA TRP A 120 -0.46 -10.43 2.95
C TRP A 120 -0.22 -11.94 2.93
N LEU A 121 -0.12 -12.55 1.74
CA LEU A 121 0.13 -13.98 1.61
C LEU A 121 1.44 -14.40 2.28
N ALA A 122 2.50 -13.62 2.11
CA ALA A 122 3.78 -13.83 2.76
C ALA A 122 3.70 -13.81 4.30
N SER A 123 2.63 -13.21 4.85
CA SER A 123 2.36 -13.13 6.30
C SER A 123 1.47 -14.25 6.85
N VAL A 124 0.62 -14.87 6.03
CA VAL A 124 -0.51 -15.70 6.52
C VAL A 124 -0.04 -17.02 7.15
N ASP A 125 1.06 -17.61 6.69
CA ASP A 125 1.54 -18.91 7.19
C ASP A 125 2.31 -18.85 8.51
N SER A 126 2.55 -17.65 9.05
CA SER A 126 3.25 -17.43 10.32
C SER A 126 2.43 -17.81 11.57
N VAL A 127 1.10 -17.90 11.45
CA VAL A 127 0.20 -18.13 12.60
C VAL A 127 0.30 -19.57 13.13
N ALA A 128 0.91 -20.49 12.37
CA ALA A 128 1.08 -21.87 12.78
C ALA A 128 2.35 -22.14 13.62
N SER A 129 3.35 -21.26 13.64
CA SER A 129 4.59 -21.45 14.42
C SER A 129 4.54 -20.69 15.73
N VAL A 130 3.67 -21.11 16.65
CA VAL A 130 3.72 -20.70 18.06
C VAL A 130 4.83 -21.48 18.74
N ASP A 131 6.08 -21.14 18.42
CA ASP A 131 7.27 -21.49 19.21
C ASP A 131 8.32 -20.36 19.06
N GLY A 132 7.95 -19.18 19.57
CA GLY A 132 8.81 -18.28 20.34
C GLY A 132 10.12 -17.68 19.77
N ALA A 133 10.56 -17.95 18.53
CA ALA A 133 11.94 -17.58 18.14
C ALA A 133 12.15 -16.88 16.78
N ALA A 134 11.15 -16.74 15.91
CA ALA A 134 11.30 -16.02 14.64
C ALA A 134 10.63 -14.64 14.71
N GLY A 135 11.36 -13.58 14.35
CA GLY A 135 10.88 -12.21 14.42
C GLY A 135 9.54 -12.02 13.71
N ASN A 136 8.63 -11.28 14.33
CA ASN A 136 7.31 -10.95 13.78
C ASN A 136 7.35 -9.87 12.69
N GLU A 137 8.52 -9.65 12.08
CA GLU A 137 8.75 -8.62 11.09
C GLU A 137 8.81 -9.24 9.70
N LEU A 138 7.88 -8.84 8.82
CA LEU A 138 7.86 -9.23 7.43
C LEU A 138 8.83 -8.34 6.63
N ILE A 139 9.89 -8.95 6.12
CA ILE A 139 10.90 -8.24 5.31
C ILE A 139 10.35 -8.06 3.90
N TRP A 140 10.39 -6.81 3.42
CA TRP A 140 10.02 -6.45 2.06
C TRP A 140 10.86 -5.27 1.58
N SER A 141 10.99 -5.11 0.27
CA SER A 141 11.58 -3.93 -0.35
C SER A 141 10.90 -3.63 -1.68
N LEU A 142 10.90 -2.37 -2.08
CA LEU A 142 10.51 -1.93 -3.41
C LEU A 142 11.64 -1.06 -3.95
N GLU A 143 12.36 -1.60 -4.91
CA GLU A 143 13.58 -1.01 -5.47
C GLU A 143 13.34 -0.58 -6.92
N THR A 144 13.92 0.54 -7.32
CA THR A 144 13.91 0.99 -8.73
C THR A 144 15.27 0.69 -9.35
N GLY A 145 15.27 -0.10 -10.41
CA GLY A 145 16.47 -0.47 -11.18
C GLY A 145 16.39 -0.02 -12.64
N ALA A 146 17.39 -0.41 -13.43
CA ALA A 146 17.48 -0.06 -14.85
C ALA A 146 16.33 -0.64 -15.70
N ASP A 147 15.83 -1.83 -15.31
CA ASP A 147 14.85 -2.59 -16.07
C ASP A 147 13.40 -2.44 -15.54
N GLY A 148 13.18 -1.59 -14.53
CA GLY A 148 11.88 -1.39 -13.91
C GLY A 148 11.95 -1.35 -12.38
N HIS A 149 10.84 -1.68 -11.74
CA HIS A 149 10.73 -1.73 -10.28
C HIS A 149 10.66 -3.18 -9.81
N LEU A 150 11.36 -3.49 -8.73
CA LEU A 150 11.42 -4.82 -8.15
C LEU A 150 10.83 -4.78 -6.74
N LEU A 151 9.68 -5.43 -6.56
CA LEU A 151 9.15 -5.72 -5.24
C LEU A 151 9.71 -7.07 -4.78
N CYS A 152 10.45 -7.06 -3.67
CA CYS A 152 10.87 -8.27 -2.98
C CYS A 152 10.08 -8.45 -1.69
N VAL A 153 9.60 -9.66 -1.43
CA VAL A 153 8.95 -10.02 -0.16
C VAL A 153 9.53 -11.35 0.33
N THR A 154 9.94 -11.40 1.60
CA THR A 154 10.45 -12.61 2.26
C THR A 154 9.34 -13.18 3.14
N PRO A 155 8.75 -14.35 2.81
CA PRO A 155 7.73 -14.96 3.64
C PRO A 155 8.22 -15.31 5.04
N LEU A 156 7.36 -15.18 6.05
CA LEU A 156 7.69 -15.48 7.45
C LEU A 156 7.87 -16.99 7.71
N ALA A 157 7.25 -17.84 6.89
CA ALA A 157 7.45 -19.29 6.88
C ALA A 157 8.31 -19.70 5.66
N PRO A 158 9.07 -20.81 5.71
CA PRO A 158 9.88 -21.24 4.58
C PRO A 158 9.00 -21.38 3.32
N ALA A 159 9.33 -20.64 2.26
CA ALA A 159 8.49 -20.45 1.08
C ALA A 159 8.10 -21.76 0.37
N ALA A 160 8.85 -22.85 0.60
CA ALA A 160 8.54 -24.18 0.07
C ALA A 160 7.25 -24.80 0.65
N ALA A 161 6.82 -24.40 1.85
CA ALA A 161 5.60 -24.93 2.49
C ALA A 161 4.32 -24.25 2.02
N SER A 162 4.42 -23.11 1.33
CA SER A 162 3.29 -22.26 0.99
C SER A 162 3.49 -21.45 -0.28
N VAL A 163 4.11 -22.07 -1.29
CA VAL A 163 4.03 -21.55 -2.64
C VAL A 163 2.55 -21.41 -3.01
N PRO A 164 2.04 -20.20 -3.28
CA PRO A 164 0.67 -20.06 -3.75
C PRO A 164 0.52 -20.83 -5.07
N ASP A 165 -0.58 -21.57 -5.18
CA ASP A 165 -0.83 -22.47 -6.30
C ASP A 165 -0.73 -21.74 -7.66
N ASP A 166 -0.38 -22.48 -8.71
CA ASP A 166 -0.25 -21.96 -10.08
C ASP A 166 -1.48 -21.15 -10.55
N SER A 167 -2.67 -21.45 -10.05
CA SER A 167 -3.90 -20.71 -10.30
C SER A 167 -3.83 -19.26 -9.77
N TRP A 168 -3.29 -19.08 -8.56
CA TRP A 168 -3.10 -17.76 -7.97
C TRP A 168 -2.04 -16.97 -8.74
N ARG A 169 -0.92 -17.62 -9.07
CA ARG A 169 0.15 -16.99 -9.86
C ARG A 169 -0.37 -16.51 -11.21
N ARG A 170 -1.15 -17.35 -11.88
CA ARG A 170 -1.80 -17.03 -13.15
C ARG A 170 -2.76 -15.84 -13.00
N SER A 171 -3.60 -15.86 -11.98
CA SER A 171 -4.52 -14.75 -11.67
C SER A 171 -3.79 -13.43 -11.39
N LEU A 172 -2.64 -13.45 -10.72
CA LEU A 172 -1.83 -12.24 -10.50
C LEU A 172 -1.27 -11.69 -11.82
N VAL A 173 -0.72 -12.56 -12.68
CA VAL A 173 -0.16 -12.16 -13.97
C VAL A 173 -1.26 -11.67 -14.93
N GLU A 174 -2.44 -12.29 -14.92
CA GLU A 174 -3.59 -11.83 -15.71
C GLU A 174 -4.06 -10.42 -15.30
N ARG A 175 -3.97 -10.08 -14.01
CA ARG A 175 -4.29 -8.74 -13.51
C ARG A 175 -3.21 -7.73 -13.86
N LEU A 176 -1.94 -8.13 -13.90
CA LEU A 176 -0.79 -7.28 -14.17
C LEU A 176 -0.10 -7.66 -15.49
N PRO A 177 -0.71 -7.38 -16.65
CA PRO A 177 -0.11 -7.72 -17.94
C PRO A 177 1.21 -6.98 -18.12
N GLY A 178 2.31 -7.71 -18.24
CA GLY A 178 3.67 -7.15 -18.38
C GLY A 178 4.50 -7.20 -17.09
N ALA A 179 3.89 -7.47 -15.94
CA ALA A 179 4.63 -7.81 -14.73
C ALA A 179 5.00 -9.31 -14.72
N THR A 180 6.12 -9.66 -14.10
CA THR A 180 6.55 -11.06 -13.94
C THR A 180 6.81 -11.38 -12.47
N LEU A 181 6.30 -12.53 -12.01
CA LEU A 181 6.51 -13.01 -10.66
C LEU A 181 7.50 -14.18 -10.66
N GLU A 182 8.60 -14.02 -9.94
CA GLU A 182 9.57 -15.07 -9.63
C GLU A 182 9.40 -15.49 -8.16
N CYS A 183 9.23 -16.79 -7.91
CA CYS A 183 9.17 -17.33 -6.56
C CYS A 183 10.42 -18.17 -6.29
N LEU A 184 11.27 -17.66 -5.42
CA LEU A 184 12.50 -18.30 -4.97
C LEU A 184 12.27 -19.08 -3.68
N ALA A 185 13.27 -19.84 -3.26
CA ALA A 185 13.22 -20.66 -2.04
C ALA A 185 12.92 -19.87 -0.76
N HIS A 186 13.27 -18.58 -0.73
CA HIS A 186 13.16 -17.73 0.46
C HIS A 186 12.53 -16.35 0.18
N SER A 187 12.15 -16.05 -1.05
CA SER A 187 11.58 -14.75 -1.38
C SER A 187 10.71 -14.81 -2.64
N TRP A 188 9.78 -13.87 -2.75
CA TRP A 188 8.99 -13.64 -3.95
C TRP A 188 9.37 -12.29 -4.53
N ARG A 189 9.51 -12.26 -5.86
CA ARG A 189 10.00 -11.11 -6.61
C ARG A 189 9.00 -10.77 -7.70
N LEU A 190 8.36 -9.61 -7.59
CA LEU A 190 7.50 -9.08 -8.63
C LEU A 190 8.26 -7.98 -9.38
N HIS A 191 8.54 -8.25 -10.66
CA HIS A 191 9.08 -7.26 -11.58
C HIS A 191 7.94 -6.46 -12.18
N ILE A 192 7.99 -5.15 -11.98
CA ILE A 192 6.97 -4.18 -12.38
C ILE A 192 7.56 -3.30 -13.50
N PRO A 193 6.85 -3.13 -14.63
CA PRO A 193 7.30 -2.25 -15.70
C PRO A 193 7.65 -0.83 -15.24
N PHE A 194 8.70 -0.27 -15.84
CA PHE A 194 9.23 1.04 -15.46
C PHE A 194 8.19 2.17 -15.57
N ASP A 195 7.35 2.12 -16.58
CA ASP A 195 6.34 3.13 -16.90
C ASP A 195 5.12 3.11 -15.97
N TRP A 196 5.02 2.15 -15.05
CA TRP A 196 3.90 2.06 -14.10
C TRP A 196 4.10 2.87 -12.84
N LEU A 197 5.36 3.16 -12.50
CA LEU A 197 5.74 3.83 -11.27
C LEU A 197 6.79 4.90 -11.56
N THR A 198 6.60 6.09 -10.98
CA THR A 198 7.60 7.16 -11.03
C THR A 198 8.10 7.44 -9.62
N VAL A 199 9.41 7.64 -9.49
CA VAL A 199 10.00 8.09 -8.23
C VAL A 199 10.06 9.62 -8.24
N PRO A 200 9.48 10.32 -7.24
CA PRO A 200 9.57 11.77 -7.16
C PRO A 200 11.03 12.25 -7.15
N ALA A 201 11.37 13.20 -8.03
CA ALA A 201 12.74 13.68 -8.24
C ALA A 201 13.43 14.21 -6.97
N ALA A 202 12.67 14.67 -5.97
CA ALA A 202 13.17 15.18 -4.69
C ALA A 202 13.91 14.13 -3.83
N ALA A 203 13.94 12.87 -4.25
CA ALA A 203 14.57 11.78 -3.52
C ALA A 203 15.66 11.03 -4.31
N ALA A 204 15.96 11.48 -5.54
CA ALA A 204 17.08 10.98 -6.32
C ALA A 204 18.44 11.59 -5.90
N THR A 205 18.44 12.64 -5.07
CA THR A 205 19.65 13.37 -4.62
C THR A 205 20.18 12.87 -3.28
N GLY A 206 20.29 11.55 -3.14
CA GLY A 206 20.66 10.88 -1.90
C GLY A 206 22.01 10.17 -1.91
N ASP A 207 22.92 10.42 -2.86
CA ASP A 207 24.32 9.98 -2.74
C ASP A 207 25.21 10.69 -3.76
N GLU A 208 25.96 11.72 -3.34
CA GLU A 208 27.23 12.15 -3.95
C GLU A 208 27.85 13.25 -3.09
N THR A 209 28.45 12.88 -1.95
CA THR A 209 29.59 13.63 -1.39
C THR A 209 30.40 12.72 -0.46
N THR A 210 31.12 11.74 -1.03
CA THR A 210 32.36 11.25 -0.41
C THR A 210 33.39 10.82 -1.47
N THR A 211 34.21 11.77 -1.89
CA THR A 211 35.60 11.65 -2.40
C THR A 211 36.06 13.09 -2.68
N GLY A 212 37.16 13.68 -2.22
CA GLY A 212 38.44 13.22 -1.72
C GLY A 212 39.53 14.12 -2.34
N GLY A 213 40.46 14.66 -1.53
CA GLY A 213 41.65 15.43 -1.96
C GLY A 213 41.50 16.96 -1.78
N VAL A 214 42.38 17.69 -1.10
CA VAL A 214 43.83 17.55 -0.83
C VAL A 214 44.16 17.90 0.62
#